data_AF-A0A9P6FIF0-F1
#
_entry.id   AF-A0A9P6FIF0-F1
#
_cell.length_a   1.000
_cell.length_b   1.000
_cell.length_c   1.000
_cell.angle_alpha   90.00
_cell.angle_beta   90.00
_cell.angle_gamma   90.00
#
_symmetry.space_group_name_H-M   'P 1'
#
loop_
_entity.id
_entity.type
_entity.pdbx_description
1 polymer ?
#
loop_
_entity_poly.entity_id
_entity_poly.type
_entity_poly.pdbx_seq_one_letter_code
_entity_poly.pdbx_strand_id
1 'polypeptide(L)'
;MAHNNIQGRFSGRLQDARHLATMIKTVNFKDTAICNIGPDGIFFNLEESRCIFSRCLVPKSLFDDFKYAYPAKEQEHHDLRSQQGSQFDPSEYTEKWPEGYDNEGRAIFGISLSTLLNCLNMFGTAGGFGINSGGSGRYGGYGGGSGGASGSKYNASQSTQAGGKDNQAPTSIVAVTAVKMIYNGPGSKLYLTMEDHGVITTCGIPTLDPEVPVVHDFNEEVISTVSMKSKWLDEGLRDLDATSPSVILRLSPDTPNFRISSLGTVEALDINYSLGDVLDSCQLAYEHDIQVSYNFTHVLHMLRACALSTSAYIAINQEGFLRVQFLHPVTENRYMYSEYTFSPLETYE
;
A
#
# COMPACT_ATOMS: atom_id res chain seq x y z
N MET A 1 -30.09 -2.97 27.77
CA MET A 1 -29.47 -4.27 28.07
C MET A 1 -28.20 -4.38 27.23
N ALA A 2 -27.09 -4.69 27.87
CA ALA A 2 -25.73 -4.48 27.38
C ALA A 2 -25.38 -5.31 26.13
N HIS A 3 -24.99 -4.63 25.05
CA HIS A 3 -24.23 -5.26 23.96
C HIS A 3 -22.77 -5.33 24.39
N ASN A 4 -22.39 -6.41 25.08
CA ASN A 4 -20.99 -6.70 25.40
C ASN A 4 -20.27 -7.13 24.12
N ASN A 5 -19.74 -6.16 23.38
CA ASN A 5 -18.79 -6.37 22.29
C ASN A 5 -17.43 -6.77 22.90
N ILE A 6 -17.16 -8.08 23.00
CA ILE A 6 -15.91 -8.59 23.59
C ILE A 6 -15.06 -9.18 22.46
N GLN A 7 -13.99 -8.47 22.07
CA GLN A 7 -13.07 -8.84 20.97
C GLN A 7 -11.99 -9.85 21.40
N GLY A 8 -11.49 -10.61 20.41
CA GLY A 8 -10.54 -11.72 20.59
C GLY A 8 -9.11 -11.32 21.00
N ARG A 9 -8.36 -12.31 21.51
CA ARG A 9 -6.93 -12.18 21.85
C ARG A 9 -6.07 -12.64 20.68
N PHE A 10 -5.02 -11.88 20.37
CA PHE A 10 -4.12 -12.14 19.26
C PHE A 10 -2.66 -12.23 19.71
N SER A 11 -1.92 -13.18 19.14
CA SER A 11 -0.46 -13.24 19.14
C SER A 11 0.03 -13.71 17.77
N GLY A 12 0.91 -12.94 17.14
CA GLY A 12 1.52 -13.31 15.85
C GLY A 12 3.02 -13.05 15.85
N ARG A 13 3.83 -13.90 15.19
CA ARG A 13 5.26 -13.65 14.97
C ARG A 13 5.60 -13.66 13.47
N LEU A 14 6.31 -12.64 13.02
CA LEU A 14 6.92 -12.54 11.70
C LEU A 14 8.45 -12.58 11.86
N GLN A 15 9.14 -13.32 10.99
CA GLN A 15 10.61 -13.30 10.95
C GLN A 15 11.16 -11.97 10.49
N ASP A 16 10.40 -11.25 9.66
CA ASP A 16 10.85 -10.04 9.01
C ASP A 16 9.80 -8.93 9.14
N ALA A 17 10.10 -7.95 9.99
CA ALA A 17 9.27 -6.77 10.19
C ALA A 17 9.08 -5.93 8.91
N ARG A 18 9.95 -6.06 7.90
CA ARG A 18 9.84 -5.33 6.64
C ARG A 18 8.58 -5.69 5.87
N HIS A 19 8.11 -6.93 5.94
CA HIS A 19 6.88 -7.31 5.22
C HIS A 19 5.66 -6.54 5.77
N LEU A 20 5.52 -6.51 7.09
CA LEU A 20 4.48 -5.74 7.76
C LEU A 20 4.63 -4.23 7.48
N ALA A 21 5.83 -3.69 7.65
CA ALA A 21 6.10 -2.27 7.40
C ALA A 21 5.84 -1.88 5.93
N THR A 22 6.14 -2.76 4.98
CA THR A 22 5.89 -2.54 3.54
C THR A 22 4.40 -2.43 3.28
N MET A 23 3.59 -3.38 3.75
CA MET A 23 2.13 -3.31 3.56
C MET A 23 1.49 -2.11 4.23
N ILE A 24 1.95 -1.72 5.42
CA ILE A 24 1.42 -0.51 6.06
C ILE A 24 1.79 0.74 5.22
N LYS A 25 3.02 0.81 4.70
CA LYS A 25 3.45 1.93 3.84
C LYS A 25 2.63 2.02 2.54
N THR A 26 2.11 0.92 2.02
CA THR A 26 1.34 0.97 0.76
C THR A 26 0.04 1.71 0.91
N VAL A 27 -0.56 1.75 2.11
CA VAL A 27 -1.86 2.39 2.37
C VAL A 27 -1.78 3.63 3.28
N ASN A 28 -0.59 4.00 3.76
CA ASN A 28 -0.39 5.09 4.73
C ASN A 28 -0.48 6.49 4.09
N PHE A 29 -1.68 6.90 3.68
CA PHE A 29 -1.99 8.29 3.29
C PHE A 29 -2.62 9.13 4.40
N LYS A 30 -3.13 8.49 5.46
CA LYS A 30 -3.67 9.11 6.68
C LYS A 30 -3.09 8.39 7.90
N ASP A 31 -2.86 9.12 8.99
CA ASP A 31 -2.19 8.54 10.16
C ASP A 31 -3.03 7.49 10.88
N THR A 32 -4.35 7.69 10.99
CA THR A 32 -5.22 6.75 11.69
C THR A 32 -5.76 5.70 10.72
N ALA A 33 -5.45 4.43 10.99
CA ALA A 33 -6.05 3.29 10.31
C ALA A 33 -6.93 2.48 11.27
N ILE A 34 -7.94 1.82 10.71
CA ILE A 34 -8.71 0.80 11.41
C ILE A 34 -8.03 -0.55 11.18
N CYS A 35 -7.47 -1.10 12.26
CA CYS A 35 -6.88 -2.43 12.27
C CYS A 35 -7.95 -3.47 12.57
N ASN A 36 -8.06 -4.50 11.72
CA ASN A 36 -8.97 -5.62 11.92
C ASN A 36 -8.16 -6.93 11.95
N ILE A 37 -8.18 -7.63 13.07
CA ILE A 37 -7.49 -8.90 13.27
C ILE A 37 -8.53 -10.02 13.33
N GLY A 38 -8.35 -11.04 12.48
CA GLY A 38 -9.24 -12.18 12.38
C GLY A 38 -8.51 -13.47 12.02
N PRO A 39 -9.24 -14.55 11.70
CA PRO A 39 -8.65 -15.85 11.36
C PRO A 39 -7.79 -15.83 10.10
N ASP A 40 -8.00 -14.85 9.21
CA ASP A 40 -7.30 -14.76 7.91
C ASP A 40 -5.99 -13.97 7.98
N GLY A 41 -5.81 -13.15 9.02
CA GLY A 41 -4.66 -12.25 9.14
C GLY A 41 -5.03 -10.90 9.76
N ILE A 42 -4.24 -9.89 9.41
CA ILE A 42 -4.40 -8.50 9.86
C ILE A 42 -4.72 -7.62 8.66
N PHE A 43 -5.84 -6.89 8.75
CA PHE A 43 -6.24 -5.88 7.77
C PHE A 43 -5.95 -4.49 8.34
N PHE A 44 -5.45 -3.60 7.49
CA PHE A 44 -5.41 -2.16 7.76
C PHE A 44 -6.32 -1.46 6.77
N ASN A 45 -7.38 -0.84 7.27
CA ASN A 45 -8.36 -0.12 6.47
C ASN A 45 -8.22 1.38 6.72
N LEU A 46 -8.21 2.17 5.65
CA LEU A 46 -8.18 3.62 5.72
C LEU A 46 -9.28 4.18 4.83
N GLU A 47 -9.92 5.24 5.32
CA GLU A 47 -10.96 5.96 4.60
C GLU A 47 -10.74 7.46 4.79
N GLU A 48 -10.97 8.20 3.71
CA GLU A 48 -10.98 9.66 3.71
C GLU A 48 -12.12 10.21 2.84
N SER A 49 -12.82 11.20 3.41
CA SER A 49 -13.85 12.02 2.76
C SER A 49 -15.04 11.24 2.16
N ARG A 50 -15.22 9.96 2.48
CA ARG A 50 -16.16 9.02 1.85
C ARG A 50 -15.99 8.94 0.34
N CYS A 51 -14.77 9.17 -0.13
CA CYS A 51 -14.43 9.18 -1.55
C CYS A 51 -13.25 8.27 -1.87
N ILE A 52 -12.41 7.97 -0.88
CA ILE A 52 -11.31 7.02 -1.03
C ILE A 52 -11.38 6.02 0.14
N PHE A 53 -11.33 4.76 -0.22
CA PHE A 53 -11.13 3.65 0.71
C PHE A 53 -9.90 2.88 0.27
N SER A 54 -9.05 2.48 1.22
CA SER A 54 -7.95 1.56 0.94
C SER A 54 -7.84 0.50 2.00
N ARG A 55 -7.28 -0.63 1.57
CA ARG A 55 -7.02 -1.76 2.46
C ARG A 55 -5.75 -2.49 2.07
N CYS A 56 -5.06 -3.02 3.06
CA CYS A 56 -4.04 -4.03 2.84
C CYS A 56 -4.22 -5.19 3.82
N LEU A 57 -3.84 -6.39 3.35
CA LEU A 57 -3.89 -7.62 4.14
C LEU A 57 -2.47 -8.12 4.39
N VAL A 58 -2.18 -8.39 5.65
CA VAL A 58 -1.05 -9.23 6.07
C VAL A 58 -1.61 -10.61 6.39
N PRO A 59 -1.53 -11.58 5.47
CA PRO A 59 -2.20 -12.86 5.61
C PRO A 59 -1.56 -13.70 6.71
N LYS A 60 -2.36 -14.55 7.36
CA LYS A 60 -1.90 -15.47 8.42
C LYS A 60 -0.72 -16.35 7.99
N SER A 61 -0.66 -16.71 6.70
CA SER A 61 0.38 -17.54 6.10
C SER A 61 1.76 -16.88 6.08
N LEU A 62 1.84 -15.57 6.35
CA LEU A 62 3.10 -14.85 6.49
C LEU A 62 3.72 -15.02 7.88
N PHE A 63 2.92 -15.37 8.89
CA PHE A 63 3.36 -15.51 10.26
C PHE A 63 3.89 -16.92 10.53
N ASP A 64 4.99 -17.01 11.27
CA ASP A 64 5.53 -18.29 11.75
C ASP A 64 4.66 -18.91 12.85
N ASP A 65 4.11 -18.05 13.71
CA ASP A 65 3.16 -18.39 14.76
C ASP A 65 2.01 -17.40 14.63
N PHE A 66 0.79 -17.90 14.53
CA PHE A 66 -0.42 -17.09 14.48
C PHE A 66 -1.48 -17.72 15.38
N LYS A 67 -1.81 -17.01 16.46
CA LYS A 67 -2.80 -17.43 17.43
C LYS A 67 -3.84 -16.34 17.53
N TYR A 68 -5.06 -16.69 17.18
CA TYR A 68 -6.22 -15.84 17.36
C TYR A 68 -7.27 -16.62 18.14
N ALA A 69 -7.50 -16.20 19.38
CA ALA A 69 -8.51 -16.79 20.24
C ALA A 69 -9.75 -15.91 20.22
N TYR A 70 -10.79 -16.42 19.56
CA TYR A 70 -12.14 -15.91 19.66
C TYR A 70 -12.91 -16.74 20.70
N PRO A 71 -13.73 -16.15 21.59
CA PRO A 71 -14.69 -16.93 22.35
C PRO A 71 -15.70 -17.54 21.37
N ALA A 72 -15.46 -18.80 20.97
CA ALA A 72 -16.25 -19.50 19.98
C ALA A 72 -17.74 -19.50 20.36
N LYS A 73 -18.60 -19.09 19.43
CA LYS A 73 -19.88 -19.79 19.27
C LYS A 73 -19.58 -21.02 18.41
N GLU A 74 -19.92 -22.20 18.92
CA GLU A 74 -19.83 -23.46 18.20
C GLU A 74 -20.54 -23.32 16.84
N GLN A 75 -19.81 -23.39 15.73
CA GLN A 75 -20.37 -23.58 14.40
C GLN A 75 -19.51 -24.60 13.64
N GLU A 76 -20.23 -25.52 13.01
CA GLU A 76 -19.78 -26.78 12.45
C GLU A 76 -18.80 -26.60 11.28
N HIS A 77 -17.77 -27.45 11.26
CA HIS A 77 -16.74 -27.50 10.23
C HIS A 77 -17.34 -27.82 8.86
N HIS A 78 -17.11 -26.96 7.87
CA HIS A 78 -17.18 -27.32 6.46
C HIS A 78 -15.76 -27.35 5.88
N ASP A 79 -15.26 -28.56 5.63
CA ASP A 79 -13.93 -28.79 5.04
C ASP A 79 -13.90 -28.34 3.58
N LEU A 80 -12.98 -27.43 3.25
CA LEU A 80 -12.64 -27.08 1.86
C LEU A 80 -11.26 -27.64 1.51
N ARG A 81 -11.31 -28.63 0.61
CA ARG A 81 -10.19 -29.38 0.05
C ARG A 81 -9.37 -28.52 -0.90
N SER A 82 -8.05 -28.64 -0.81
CA SER A 82 -7.03 -28.02 -1.65
C SER A 82 -7.16 -28.42 -3.14
N GLN A 83 -6.98 -27.43 -4.02
CA GLN A 83 -6.62 -27.67 -5.43
C GLN A 83 -5.39 -26.83 -5.80
N GLN A 84 -4.43 -27.51 -6.45
CA GLN A 84 -3.23 -26.96 -7.05
C GLN A 84 -3.54 -26.63 -8.51
N GLY A 85 -3.14 -25.44 -8.98
CA GLY A 85 -3.24 -25.06 -10.39
C GLY A 85 -2.47 -23.76 -10.65
N SER A 86 -1.59 -23.78 -11.64
CA SER A 86 -0.66 -22.71 -12.01
C SER A 86 -1.23 -21.85 -13.15
N GLN A 87 -1.85 -20.72 -12.82
CA GLN A 87 -2.01 -19.55 -13.70
C GLN A 87 -2.49 -18.37 -12.84
N PHE A 88 -1.86 -17.20 -12.93
CA PHE A 88 -2.26 -16.03 -12.15
C PHE A 88 -3.56 -15.45 -12.70
N ASP A 89 -4.67 -15.63 -11.96
CA ASP A 89 -5.97 -15.01 -12.23
C ASP A 89 -6.31 -14.01 -11.09
N PRO A 90 -6.33 -12.70 -11.36
CA PRO A 90 -6.74 -11.68 -10.38
C PRO A 90 -8.15 -11.89 -9.83
N SER A 91 -9.05 -12.56 -10.55
CA SER A 91 -10.44 -12.80 -10.13
C SER A 91 -10.56 -13.86 -9.01
N GLU A 92 -9.61 -14.78 -8.89
CA GLU A 92 -9.60 -15.85 -7.88
C GLU A 92 -9.30 -15.33 -6.46
N TYR A 93 -8.68 -14.14 -6.35
CA TYR A 93 -8.51 -13.38 -5.09
C TYR A 93 -9.54 -12.23 -4.96
N THR A 94 -10.35 -12.03 -5.99
CA THR A 94 -11.50 -11.13 -5.93
C THR A 94 -12.67 -11.83 -5.20
N GLU A 95 -12.75 -13.16 -5.24
CA GLU A 95 -13.69 -13.93 -4.42
C GLU A 95 -13.24 -14.03 -2.95
N LYS A 96 -13.99 -13.34 -2.09
CA LYS A 96 -13.99 -13.36 -0.61
C LYS A 96 -12.86 -12.61 0.10
N TRP A 97 -12.81 -11.30 -0.13
CA TRP A 97 -12.74 -10.44 1.06
C TRP A 97 -13.98 -10.76 1.90
N PRO A 98 -13.88 -10.91 3.24
CA PRO A 98 -15.05 -11.16 4.09
C PRO A 98 -16.16 -10.19 3.69
N GLU A 99 -17.23 -10.71 3.10
CA GLU A 99 -18.34 -9.89 2.62
C GLU A 99 -18.98 -9.26 3.85
N GLY A 100 -18.92 -7.93 3.90
CA GLY A 100 -19.41 -7.16 5.03
C GLY A 100 -18.37 -6.97 6.12
N TYR A 101 -18.48 -5.83 6.79
CA TYR A 101 -17.96 -5.65 8.14
C TYR A 101 -18.76 -6.53 9.11
N ASP A 102 -18.81 -7.84 8.90
CA ASP A 102 -19.21 -8.74 9.97
C ASP A 102 -18.11 -8.69 11.02
N ASN A 103 -18.20 -7.68 11.87
CA ASN A 103 -17.33 -7.48 13.02
C ASN A 103 -17.43 -8.67 14.01
N GLU A 104 -18.36 -9.59 13.75
CA GLU A 104 -18.45 -10.86 14.43
C GLU A 104 -17.14 -11.64 14.25
N GLY A 105 -16.54 -12.03 15.36
CA GLY A 105 -15.30 -12.79 15.29
C GLY A 105 -14.02 -11.97 15.25
N ARG A 106 -14.05 -10.64 15.04
CA ARG A 106 -12.84 -9.84 14.74
C ARG A 106 -12.49 -8.84 15.83
N ALA A 107 -11.19 -8.64 16.06
CA ALA A 107 -10.67 -7.58 16.91
C ALA A 107 -10.44 -6.32 16.08
N ILE A 108 -11.06 -5.21 16.50
CA ILE A 108 -11.14 -3.98 15.70
C ILE A 108 -10.81 -2.79 16.58
N PHE A 109 -9.80 -2.02 16.16
CA PHE A 109 -9.37 -0.83 16.87
C PHE A 109 -8.69 0.14 15.92
N GLY A 110 -8.74 1.43 16.24
CA GLY A 110 -7.93 2.43 15.55
C GLY A 110 -6.47 2.38 16.01
N ILE A 111 -5.54 2.68 15.11
CA ILE A 111 -4.11 2.75 15.41
C ILE A 111 -3.42 3.84 14.60
N SER A 112 -2.44 4.53 15.22
CA SER A 112 -1.57 5.49 14.53
C SER A 112 -0.50 4.74 13.73
N LEU A 113 -0.57 4.86 12.41
CA LEU A 113 0.36 4.25 11.46
C LEU A 113 1.77 4.84 11.59
N SER A 114 1.91 6.13 11.85
CA SER A 114 3.23 6.73 12.12
C SER A 114 3.88 6.11 13.35
N THR A 115 3.13 5.94 14.44
CA THR A 115 3.61 5.29 15.66
C THR A 115 4.01 3.84 15.37
N LEU A 116 3.14 3.09 14.67
CA LEU A 116 3.38 1.71 14.30
C LEU A 116 4.64 1.55 13.42
N LEU A 117 4.79 2.37 12.39
CA LEU A 117 5.95 2.34 11.50
C LEU A 117 7.25 2.75 12.22
N ASN A 118 7.20 3.75 13.11
CA ASN A 118 8.35 4.14 13.92
C ASN A 118 8.78 3.02 14.85
N CYS A 119 7.83 2.32 15.48
CA CYS A 119 8.12 1.15 16.29
C CYS A 119 8.77 0.05 15.45
N LEU A 120 8.19 -0.32 14.31
CA LEU A 120 8.74 -1.35 13.41
C LEU A 120 10.15 -1.00 12.91
N ASN A 121 10.48 0.29 12.79
CA ASN A 121 11.77 0.76 12.30
C ASN A 121 12.78 1.12 13.41
N MET A 122 12.61 0.61 14.64
CA MET A 122 13.51 0.96 15.73
C MET A 122 14.97 0.56 15.53
N PHE A 123 15.22 -0.53 14.78
CA PHE A 123 16.57 -0.98 14.42
C PHE A 123 17.02 -0.43 13.04
N GLY A 124 16.21 0.40 12.39
CA GLY A 124 16.51 0.97 11.06
C GLY A 124 16.40 -0.01 9.89
N THR A 125 16.10 -1.28 10.16
CA THR A 125 16.02 -2.38 9.18
C THR A 125 14.68 -2.46 8.45
N ALA A 126 13.59 -1.96 9.04
CA ALA A 126 12.25 -1.95 8.44
C ALA A 126 12.04 -0.81 7.43
N GLY A 127 13.04 0.06 7.24
CA GLY A 127 13.02 1.21 6.34
C GLY A 127 12.83 0.86 4.86
N GLY A 128 13.29 -0.31 4.42
CA GLY A 128 13.01 -0.85 3.08
C GLY A 128 14.06 -1.84 2.59
N PHE A 129 13.67 -2.69 1.63
CA PHE A 129 14.57 -3.42 0.76
C PHE A 129 15.15 -2.42 -0.26
N GLY A 130 16.40 -1.99 -0.09
CA GLY A 130 17.17 -1.28 -1.12
C GLY A 130 16.50 -0.05 -1.75
N ILE A 131 16.25 1.00 -0.96
CA ILE A 131 16.09 2.36 -1.49
C ILE A 131 17.19 3.19 -0.84
N ASN A 132 18.16 3.65 -1.65
CA ASN A 132 19.16 4.61 -1.22
C ASN A 132 18.45 5.84 -0.63
N SER A 133 18.48 5.97 0.69
CA SER A 133 18.08 7.18 1.39
C SER A 133 19.16 8.25 1.22
N GLY A 134 19.27 8.79 0.00
CA GLY A 134 20.03 9.98 -0.32
C GLY A 134 19.07 11.02 -0.89
N GLY A 135 18.38 11.75 -0.02
CA GLY A 135 17.41 12.75 -0.46
C GLY A 135 16.55 13.34 0.66
N SER A 136 17.17 13.76 1.76
CA SER A 136 16.51 14.66 2.70
C SER A 136 16.24 16.00 1.99
N GLY A 137 14.98 16.42 1.99
CA GLY A 137 14.50 17.59 1.27
C GLY A 137 15.20 18.90 1.64
N ARG A 138 15.18 19.81 0.67
CA ARG A 138 15.25 21.26 0.89
C ARG A 138 14.20 21.93 0.02
N TYR A 139 12.99 22.08 0.56
CA TYR A 139 12.15 23.21 0.20
C TYR A 139 12.80 24.46 0.81
N GLY A 140 13.20 25.40 -0.04
CA GLY A 140 13.90 26.62 0.39
C GLY A 140 13.99 27.66 -0.71
N GLY A 141 12.95 28.49 -0.79
CA GLY A 141 12.91 29.90 -1.19
C GLY A 141 13.86 30.43 -2.27
N TYR A 142 13.28 30.85 -3.40
CA TYR A 142 13.87 31.87 -4.26
C TYR A 142 14.00 33.19 -3.49
N GLY A 143 15.24 33.66 -3.35
CA GLY A 143 15.57 34.98 -2.80
C GLY A 143 16.95 35.40 -3.29
N GLY A 144 16.99 36.28 -4.29
CA GLY A 144 18.20 36.87 -4.83
C GLY A 144 18.89 37.79 -3.82
N GLY A 145 20.23 37.79 -3.84
CA GLY A 145 21.04 38.67 -3.01
C GLY A 145 22.52 38.57 -3.34
N SER A 146 23.03 39.60 -4.01
CA SER A 146 24.45 39.86 -4.28
C SER A 146 25.22 40.17 -2.99
N GLY A 147 26.43 39.63 -2.83
CA GLY A 147 27.38 40.13 -1.84
C GLY A 147 28.61 39.26 -1.53
N GLY A 148 29.76 39.63 -2.11
CA GLY A 148 31.02 39.86 -1.37
C GLY A 148 31.79 38.71 -0.70
N ALA A 149 32.86 38.28 -1.39
CA ALA A 149 34.24 38.05 -0.91
C ALA A 149 34.53 37.36 0.45
N SER A 150 35.31 36.26 0.39
CA SER A 150 36.69 36.17 0.91
C SER A 150 37.04 34.75 1.37
N GLY A 151 38.27 34.30 1.10
CA GLY A 151 38.93 33.30 1.96
C GLY A 151 39.51 32.06 1.28
N SER A 152 40.77 32.19 0.87
CA SER A 152 41.82 31.15 0.87
C SER A 152 41.68 29.86 0.05
N LYS A 153 42.43 29.91 -1.06
CA LYS A 153 43.03 28.79 -1.79
C LYS A 153 44.06 28.07 -0.91
N TYR A 154 43.98 26.74 -0.84
CA TYR A 154 45.16 25.88 -0.76
C TYR A 154 44.98 24.75 -1.76
N ASN A 155 45.86 24.75 -2.75
CA ASN A 155 45.99 23.73 -3.77
C ASN A 155 47.37 23.10 -3.52
N ALA A 156 47.42 21.80 -3.22
CA ALA A 156 48.66 21.03 -3.14
C ALA A 156 48.55 19.85 -4.10
N SER A 157 49.50 19.84 -5.02
CA SER A 157 49.66 19.01 -6.20
C SER A 157 50.07 17.56 -5.90
N GLN A 158 49.57 16.67 -6.75
CA GLN A 158 50.23 15.47 -7.34
C GLN A 158 51.12 14.59 -6.45
N SER A 159 50.72 13.33 -6.31
CA SER A 159 51.61 12.20 -6.58
C SER A 159 50.84 11.04 -7.21
N THR A 160 51.49 10.41 -8.18
CA THR A 160 51.08 9.26 -8.97
C THR A 160 51.42 7.94 -8.29
N GLN A 161 50.71 6.88 -8.74
CA GLN A 161 51.07 5.44 -8.76
C GLN A 161 50.60 4.48 -7.65
N ALA A 162 49.94 3.43 -8.17
CA ALA A 162 50.07 2.00 -7.84
C ALA A 162 49.19 1.39 -6.72
N GLY A 163 48.08 0.77 -7.16
CA GLY A 163 47.79 -0.67 -7.01
C GLY A 163 47.81 -1.32 -5.62
N GLY A 164 46.66 -1.83 -5.18
CA GLY A 164 46.61 -2.88 -4.16
C GLY A 164 45.27 -3.09 -3.45
N LYS A 165 44.51 -4.07 -3.96
CA LYS A 165 43.74 -5.10 -3.22
C LYS A 165 42.58 -4.70 -2.31
N ASP A 166 41.40 -5.13 -2.73
CA ASP A 166 40.44 -5.92 -1.96
C ASP A 166 40.14 -5.44 -0.53
N ASN A 167 39.25 -4.46 -0.44
CA ASN A 167 38.28 -4.42 0.66
C ASN A 167 36.87 -4.43 0.03
N GLN A 168 36.49 -5.58 -0.53
CA GLN A 168 35.09 -5.94 -0.59
C GLN A 168 34.62 -6.01 0.86
N ALA A 169 33.99 -4.92 1.32
CA ALA A 169 33.12 -4.99 2.47
C ALA A 169 32.16 -6.16 2.22
N PRO A 170 31.95 -7.06 3.19
CA PRO A 170 31.05 -8.18 3.01
C PRO A 170 29.70 -7.59 2.60
N THR A 171 29.16 -8.08 1.48
CA THR A 171 27.78 -7.85 1.06
C THR A 171 26.91 -7.91 2.31
N SER A 172 26.39 -6.76 2.71
CA SER A 172 25.67 -6.58 3.97
C SER A 172 24.66 -7.71 4.10
N ILE A 173 24.87 -8.62 5.05
CA ILE A 173 23.82 -9.55 5.47
C ILE A 173 22.68 -8.61 5.85
N VAL A 174 21.60 -8.63 5.07
CA VAL A 174 20.51 -7.70 5.33
C VAL A 174 19.93 -8.12 6.67
N ALA A 175 20.25 -7.38 7.73
CA ALA A 175 19.84 -7.70 9.08
C ALA A 175 18.31 -7.80 9.10
N VAL A 176 17.81 -8.96 9.52
CA VAL A 176 16.38 -9.25 9.57
C VAL A 176 15.93 -9.12 11.00
N THR A 177 15.01 -8.19 11.25
CA THR A 177 14.41 -8.00 12.57
C THR A 177 13.11 -8.79 12.65
N ALA A 178 13.04 -9.76 13.56
CA ALA A 178 11.81 -10.47 13.85
C ALA A 178 10.89 -9.59 14.70
N VAL A 179 9.57 -9.69 14.49
CA VAL A 179 8.56 -8.97 15.27
C VAL A 179 7.49 -9.92 15.76
N LYS A 180 7.20 -9.85 17.07
CA LYS A 180 6.05 -10.49 17.70
C LYS A 180 5.02 -9.43 18.09
N MET A 181 3.80 -9.60 17.63
CA MET A 181 2.65 -8.74 17.91
C MET A 181 1.74 -9.43 18.93
N ILE A 182 1.26 -8.69 19.93
CA ILE A 182 0.30 -9.19 20.93
C ILE A 182 -0.78 -8.14 21.17
N TYR A 183 -2.04 -8.56 21.09
CA TYR A 183 -3.20 -7.74 21.43
C TYR A 183 -4.13 -8.52 22.37
N ASN A 184 -4.44 -7.93 23.53
CA ASN A 184 -5.15 -8.61 24.61
C ASN A 184 -6.67 -8.37 24.63
N GLY A 185 -7.22 -7.72 23.61
CA GLY A 185 -8.63 -7.38 23.49
C GLY A 185 -8.92 -5.88 23.70
N PRO A 186 -10.21 -5.48 23.71
CA PRO A 186 -10.63 -4.08 23.69
C PRO A 186 -10.00 -3.25 24.81
N GLY A 187 -9.58 -2.02 24.49
CA GLY A 187 -8.93 -1.11 25.43
C GLY A 187 -7.47 -1.45 25.78
N SER A 188 -6.94 -2.59 25.30
CA SER A 188 -5.53 -2.94 25.47
C SER A 188 -4.65 -2.30 24.41
N LYS A 189 -3.39 -2.04 24.74
CA LYS A 189 -2.39 -1.63 23.74
C LYS A 189 -2.05 -2.79 22.79
N LEU A 190 -1.65 -2.46 21.56
CA LEU A 190 -0.94 -3.39 20.69
C LEU A 190 0.54 -3.42 21.11
N TYR A 191 1.01 -4.57 21.58
CA TYR A 191 2.41 -4.74 21.94
C TYR A 191 3.20 -5.31 20.77
N LEU A 192 4.35 -4.71 20.48
CA LEU A 192 5.34 -5.23 19.54
C LEU A 192 6.61 -5.57 20.30
N THR A 193 7.09 -6.80 20.15
CA THR A 193 8.40 -7.24 20.65
C THR A 193 9.28 -7.54 19.45
N MET A 194 10.30 -6.72 19.25
CA MET A 194 11.25 -6.87 18.15
C MET A 194 12.55 -7.47 18.65
N GLU A 195 13.15 -8.31 17.84
CA GLU A 195 14.37 -9.04 18.14
C GLU A 195 15.34 -8.91 16.96
N ASP A 196 16.53 -8.38 17.24
CA ASP A 196 17.64 -8.26 16.29
C ASP A 196 18.95 -8.67 16.95
N HIS A 197 19.60 -9.72 16.44
CA HIS A 197 20.87 -10.26 16.95
C HIS A 197 20.98 -10.37 18.49
N GLY A 198 19.90 -10.80 19.16
CA GLY A 198 19.84 -10.99 20.62
C GLY A 198 19.45 -9.74 21.42
N VAL A 199 19.30 -8.58 20.76
CA VAL A 199 18.71 -7.38 21.36
C VAL A 199 17.19 -7.46 21.21
N ILE A 200 16.48 -7.40 22.34
CA ILE A 200 15.01 -7.45 22.38
C ILE A 200 14.48 -6.12 22.87
N THR A 201 13.53 -5.54 22.13
CA THR A 201 12.83 -4.34 22.56
C THR A 201 11.32 -4.53 22.45
N THR A 202 10.59 -4.10 23.48
CA THR A 202 9.13 -4.15 23.51
C THR A 202 8.54 -2.75 23.61
N CYS A 203 7.60 -2.43 22.73
CA CYS A 203 6.82 -1.19 22.78
C CYS A 203 5.33 -1.49 22.81
N GLY A 204 4.56 -0.65 23.50
CA GLY A 204 3.10 -0.74 23.56
C GLY A 204 2.45 0.47 22.89
N ILE A 205 1.75 0.24 21.79
CA ILE A 205 1.07 1.26 21.00
C ILE A 205 -0.37 1.41 21.51
N PRO A 206 -0.79 2.61 21.94
CA PRO A 206 -2.18 2.87 22.30
C PRO A 206 -3.13 2.56 21.15
N THR A 207 -4.24 1.89 21.45
CA THR A 207 -5.34 1.71 20.51
C THR A 207 -6.37 2.81 20.69
N LEU A 208 -7.02 3.19 19.60
CA LEU A 208 -8.09 4.17 19.56
C LEU A 208 -9.43 3.45 19.38
N ASP A 209 -10.50 4.13 19.76
CA ASP A 209 -11.85 3.65 19.44
C ASP A 209 -12.02 3.63 17.91
N PRO A 210 -12.54 2.54 17.33
CA PRO A 210 -12.66 2.42 15.89
C PRO A 210 -13.82 3.29 15.38
N GLU A 211 -13.53 4.17 14.43
CA GLU A 211 -14.54 4.79 13.59
C GLU A 211 -14.90 3.82 12.47
N VAL A 212 -16.20 3.61 12.21
CA VAL A 212 -16.66 2.70 11.14
C VAL A 212 -16.29 3.32 9.79
N PRO A 213 -15.39 2.70 8.99
CA PRO A 213 -15.05 3.25 7.69
C PRO A 213 -16.25 3.09 6.74
N VAL A 214 -16.47 4.08 5.91
CA VAL A 214 -17.38 3.92 4.77
C VAL A 214 -16.63 3.10 3.72
N VAL A 215 -17.04 1.85 3.52
CA VAL A 215 -16.56 1.04 2.39
C VAL A 215 -17.47 1.28 1.21
N HIS A 216 -16.84 1.64 0.11
CA HIS A 216 -17.48 1.62 -1.19
C HIS A 216 -17.52 0.17 -1.63
N ASP A 217 -18.72 -0.39 -1.60
CA ASP A 217 -18.95 -1.71 -2.14
C ASP A 217 -18.70 -1.67 -3.66
N PHE A 218 -17.86 -2.57 -4.15
CA PHE A 218 -17.51 -2.67 -5.58
C PHE A 218 -18.23 -3.86 -6.21
N ASN A 219 -19.41 -4.20 -5.70
CA ASN A 219 -20.19 -5.37 -6.12
C ASN A 219 -20.93 -5.17 -7.45
N GLU A 220 -21.00 -3.94 -7.95
CA GLU A 220 -21.56 -3.65 -9.27
C GLU A 220 -20.71 -4.24 -10.39
N GLU A 221 -21.34 -4.47 -11.55
CA GLU A 221 -20.70 -5.10 -12.70
C GLU A 221 -19.48 -4.29 -13.18
N VAL A 222 -18.36 -4.99 -13.39
CA VAL A 222 -17.12 -4.39 -13.91
C VAL A 222 -17.24 -4.20 -15.41
N ILE A 223 -17.17 -2.96 -15.87
CA ILE A 223 -17.31 -2.60 -17.30
C ILE A 223 -15.97 -2.42 -18.00
N SER A 224 -14.89 -2.22 -17.25
CA SER A 224 -13.57 -2.16 -17.86
C SER A 224 -12.46 -2.61 -16.92
N THR A 225 -11.42 -3.20 -17.49
CA THR A 225 -10.25 -3.69 -16.76
C THR A 225 -8.96 -3.40 -17.53
N VAL A 226 -7.91 -3.03 -16.80
CA VAL A 226 -6.57 -2.83 -17.33
C VAL A 226 -5.57 -3.49 -16.39
N SER A 227 -4.61 -4.22 -16.95
CA SER A 227 -3.44 -4.67 -16.20
C SER A 227 -2.15 -4.12 -16.82
N MET A 228 -1.24 -3.69 -15.95
CA MET A 228 0.05 -3.12 -16.33
C MET A 228 1.06 -3.26 -15.20
N LYS A 229 2.34 -3.05 -15.49
CA LYS A 229 3.36 -2.90 -14.44
C LYS A 229 3.13 -1.63 -13.63
N SER A 230 3.18 -1.74 -12.31
CA SER A 230 2.94 -0.60 -11.40
C SER A 230 3.88 0.57 -11.62
N LYS A 231 5.10 0.31 -12.11
CA LYS A 231 6.10 1.33 -12.44
C LYS A 231 5.56 2.34 -13.46
N TRP A 232 4.87 1.87 -14.51
CA TRP A 232 4.34 2.76 -15.55
C TRP A 232 3.20 3.63 -15.01
N LEU A 233 2.37 3.08 -14.13
CA LEU A 233 1.33 3.84 -13.45
C LEU A 233 1.94 4.88 -12.49
N ASP A 234 3.01 4.53 -11.76
CA ASP A 234 3.74 5.47 -10.90
C ASP A 234 4.32 6.65 -11.70
N GLU A 235 5.02 6.35 -12.80
CA GLU A 235 5.61 7.38 -13.68
C GLU A 235 4.53 8.29 -14.25
N GLY A 236 3.45 7.72 -14.80
CA GLY A 236 2.37 8.52 -15.36
C GLY A 236 1.68 9.42 -14.35
N LEU A 237 1.35 8.90 -13.17
CA LEU A 237 0.69 9.71 -12.13
C LEU A 237 1.58 10.84 -11.60
N ARG A 238 2.90 10.67 -11.59
CA ARG A 238 3.87 11.71 -11.17
C ARG A 238 4.04 12.82 -12.20
N ASP A 239 3.83 12.50 -13.47
CA ASP A 239 3.98 13.46 -14.56
C ASP A 239 2.77 14.39 -14.72
N LEU A 240 1.62 14.05 -14.11
CA LEU A 240 0.41 14.87 -14.16
C LEU A 240 0.59 16.29 -13.57
N ASP A 241 -0.20 17.23 -14.09
CA ASP A 241 -0.22 18.61 -13.61
C ASP A 241 -0.94 18.69 -12.25
N ALA A 242 -0.17 18.96 -11.19
CA ALA A 242 -0.65 19.10 -9.82
C ALA A 242 -1.59 20.31 -9.58
N THR A 243 -1.75 21.20 -10.56
CA THR A 243 -2.77 22.27 -10.49
C THR A 243 -4.17 21.78 -10.85
N SER A 244 -4.29 20.58 -11.44
CA SER A 244 -5.57 20.01 -11.81
C SER A 244 -6.37 19.54 -10.59
N PRO A 245 -7.69 19.79 -10.53
CA PRO A 245 -8.54 19.27 -9.45
C PRO A 245 -8.88 17.78 -9.63
N SER A 246 -8.72 17.24 -10.84
CA SER A 246 -9.12 15.87 -11.18
C SER A 246 -8.10 15.13 -12.03
N VAL A 247 -8.12 13.80 -11.91
CA VAL A 247 -7.52 12.87 -12.87
C VAL A 247 -8.63 12.24 -13.69
N ILE A 248 -8.51 12.33 -15.01
CA ILE A 248 -9.45 11.76 -15.96
C ILE A 248 -8.85 10.46 -16.50
N LEU A 249 -9.58 9.36 -16.34
CA LEU A 249 -9.22 8.08 -16.94
C LEU A 249 -10.11 7.86 -18.16
N ARG A 250 -9.49 7.65 -19.33
CA ARG A 250 -10.19 7.25 -20.56
C ARG A 250 -9.71 5.88 -21.01
N LEU A 251 -10.64 4.96 -21.22
CA LEU A 251 -10.40 3.65 -21.83
C LEU A 251 -11.10 3.59 -23.18
N SER A 252 -10.43 2.99 -24.17
CA SER A 252 -10.90 2.95 -25.55
C SER A 252 -10.61 1.58 -26.18
N PRO A 253 -11.53 1.05 -27.02
CA PRO A 253 -11.22 -0.12 -27.84
C PRO A 253 -10.09 0.19 -28.84
N ASP A 254 -9.98 1.44 -29.26
CA ASP A 254 -8.96 1.92 -30.19
C ASP A 254 -7.69 2.38 -29.46
N THR A 255 -6.56 2.33 -30.17
CA THR A 255 -5.29 2.84 -29.65
C THR A 255 -5.29 4.38 -29.62
N PRO A 256 -4.90 5.03 -28.51
CA PRO A 256 -4.40 4.45 -27.25
C PRO A 256 -5.55 3.92 -26.36
N ASN A 257 -5.37 2.70 -25.86
CA ASN A 257 -6.41 1.94 -25.16
C ASN A 257 -6.68 2.45 -23.74
N PHE A 258 -5.67 3.05 -23.10
CA PHE A 258 -5.79 3.64 -21.78
C PHE A 258 -5.08 4.98 -21.76
N ARG A 259 -5.75 6.02 -21.27
CA ARG A 259 -5.21 7.36 -21.11
C ARG A 259 -5.48 7.85 -19.70
N ILE A 260 -4.45 8.45 -19.10
CA ILE A 260 -4.54 9.20 -17.86
C ILE A 260 -4.31 10.67 -18.21
N SER A 261 -5.24 11.54 -17.84
CA SER A 261 -5.18 12.96 -18.15
C SER A 261 -5.36 13.82 -16.91
N SER A 262 -4.70 14.99 -16.90
CA SER A 262 -4.96 16.07 -15.95
C SER A 262 -5.27 17.34 -16.71
N LEU A 263 -6.34 18.05 -16.33
CA LEU A 263 -6.68 19.35 -16.91
C LEU A 263 -6.05 20.46 -16.08
N GLY A 264 -4.87 20.93 -16.51
CA GLY A 264 -4.17 22.05 -15.90
C GLY A 264 -4.82 23.39 -16.21
N THR A 265 -4.30 24.48 -15.64
CA THR A 265 -4.82 25.84 -15.89
C THR A 265 -4.60 26.28 -17.35
N VAL A 266 -3.56 25.77 -18.01
CA VAL A 266 -3.13 26.21 -19.34
C VAL A 266 -3.47 25.17 -20.41
N GLU A 267 -3.17 23.90 -20.16
CA GLU A 267 -3.42 22.81 -21.11
C GLU A 267 -3.74 21.51 -20.38
N ALA A 268 -4.35 20.57 -21.10
CA ALA A 268 -4.47 19.20 -20.65
C ALA A 268 -3.17 18.46 -20.92
N LEU A 269 -2.71 17.69 -19.94
CA LEU A 269 -1.61 16.75 -20.12
C LEU A 269 -2.18 15.34 -20.25
N ASP A 270 -1.86 14.67 -21.34
CA ASP A 270 -2.35 13.33 -21.68
C ASP A 270 -1.20 12.32 -21.68
N ILE A 271 -1.36 11.25 -20.91
CA ILE A 271 -0.41 10.14 -20.84
C ILE A 271 -1.10 8.91 -21.40
N ASN A 272 -0.55 8.36 -22.48
CA ASN A 272 -1.20 7.35 -23.31
C ASN A 272 -0.50 6.00 -23.21
N TYR A 273 -1.28 4.95 -23.00
CA TYR A 273 -0.83 3.56 -22.93
C TYR A 273 -1.58 2.71 -23.95
N SER A 274 -0.84 1.84 -24.63
CA SER A 274 -1.36 0.98 -25.71
C SER A 274 -1.17 -0.50 -25.38
N LEU A 275 -2.12 -1.33 -25.81
CA LEU A 275 -2.02 -2.77 -25.69
C LEU A 275 -0.85 -3.30 -26.54
N GLY A 276 -0.04 -4.19 -25.97
CA GLY A 276 1.14 -4.77 -26.63
C GLY A 276 2.43 -3.96 -26.51
N ASP A 277 2.38 -2.77 -25.89
CA ASP A 277 3.57 -1.99 -25.52
C ASP A 277 3.74 -1.95 -23.99
N VAL A 278 2.85 -1.23 -23.31
CA VAL A 278 2.91 -1.02 -21.85
C VAL A 278 1.85 -1.83 -21.10
N LEU A 279 0.67 -2.01 -21.71
CA LEU A 279 -0.45 -2.73 -21.09
C LEU A 279 -0.31 -4.24 -21.31
N ASP A 280 -0.43 -5.00 -20.22
CA ASP A 280 -0.49 -6.46 -20.24
C ASP A 280 -1.87 -6.95 -20.71
N SER A 281 -2.94 -6.24 -20.30
CA SER A 281 -4.31 -6.47 -20.78
C SER A 281 -5.14 -5.18 -20.74
N CYS A 282 -6.14 -5.08 -21.63
CA CYS A 282 -7.19 -4.07 -21.59
C CYS A 282 -8.48 -4.71 -22.09
N GLN A 283 -9.55 -4.67 -21.30
CA GLN A 283 -10.86 -5.23 -21.65
C GLN A 283 -11.94 -4.19 -21.35
N LEU A 284 -12.87 -4.04 -22.28
CA LEU A 284 -14.06 -3.21 -22.13
C LEU A 284 -15.28 -4.09 -22.38
N ALA A 285 -16.33 -3.91 -21.59
CA ALA A 285 -17.61 -4.59 -21.76
C ALA A 285 -18.36 -4.09 -23.00
N TYR A 286 -18.04 -2.89 -23.49
CA TYR A 286 -18.70 -2.24 -24.62
C TYR A 286 -17.69 -1.74 -25.66
N GLU A 287 -18.12 -1.64 -26.92
CA GLU A 287 -17.30 -1.12 -28.03
C GLU A 287 -17.35 0.42 -28.13
N HIS A 288 -17.25 1.12 -27.00
CA HIS A 288 -17.17 2.58 -26.96
C HIS A 288 -16.24 3.05 -25.84
N ASP A 289 -15.83 4.32 -25.94
CA ASP A 289 -14.95 4.93 -24.95
C ASP A 289 -15.65 5.08 -23.59
N ILE A 290 -14.94 4.73 -22.53
CA ILE A 290 -15.34 5.03 -21.15
C ILE A 290 -14.43 6.15 -20.65
N GLN A 291 -15.02 7.20 -20.09
CA GLN A 291 -14.28 8.30 -19.48
C GLN A 291 -14.86 8.63 -18.11
N VAL A 292 -14.02 8.58 -17.08
CA VAL A 292 -14.43 8.87 -15.69
C VAL A 292 -13.38 9.75 -15.02
N SER A 293 -13.83 10.67 -14.16
CA SER A 293 -12.98 11.63 -13.44
C SER A 293 -12.95 11.32 -11.95
N TYR A 294 -11.79 11.49 -11.32
CA TYR A 294 -11.56 11.25 -9.90
C TYR A 294 -10.84 12.43 -9.27
N ASN A 295 -10.98 12.62 -7.95
CA ASN A 295 -10.26 13.69 -7.24
C ASN A 295 -8.74 13.50 -7.36
N PHE A 296 -8.03 14.56 -7.75
CA PHE A 296 -6.59 14.49 -8.05
C PHE A 296 -5.75 14.05 -6.85
N THR A 297 -5.92 14.71 -5.71
CA THR A 297 -5.16 14.41 -4.49
C THR A 297 -5.42 13.00 -4.01
N HIS A 298 -6.68 12.53 -4.09
CA HIS A 298 -7.01 11.16 -3.70
C HIS A 298 -6.29 10.15 -4.59
N VAL A 299 -6.31 10.32 -5.92
CA VAL A 299 -5.62 9.41 -6.85
C VAL A 299 -4.11 9.37 -6.55
N LEU A 300 -3.48 10.48 -6.17
CA LEU A 300 -2.06 10.47 -5.83
C LEU A 300 -1.74 9.71 -4.53
N HIS A 301 -2.71 9.37 -3.68
CA HIS A 301 -2.49 8.55 -2.49
C HIS A 301 -2.03 7.13 -2.80
N MET A 302 -2.29 6.60 -4.00
CA MET A 302 -1.80 5.27 -4.40
C MET A 302 -0.36 5.26 -4.92
N LEU A 303 0.31 6.42 -5.12
CA LEU A 303 1.71 6.48 -5.58
C LEU A 303 2.66 5.61 -4.73
N ARG A 304 2.41 5.53 -3.42
CA ARG A 304 3.23 4.74 -2.50
C ARG A 304 3.03 3.23 -2.71
N ALA A 305 1.81 2.81 -3.06
CA ALA A 305 1.53 1.44 -3.45
C ALA A 305 2.15 1.13 -4.83
N CYS A 306 2.09 2.05 -5.79
CA CYS A 306 2.72 1.88 -7.10
C CYS A 306 4.23 1.63 -6.96
N ALA A 307 4.92 2.44 -6.16
CA ALA A 307 6.37 2.32 -5.94
C ALA A 307 6.80 1.02 -5.22
N LEU A 308 5.89 0.38 -4.48
CA LEU A 308 6.17 -0.84 -3.68
C LEU A 308 5.56 -2.11 -4.29
N SER A 309 4.99 -2.03 -5.49
CA SER A 309 4.35 -3.16 -6.18
C SER A 309 4.98 -3.44 -7.53
N THR A 310 4.61 -4.59 -8.10
CA THR A 310 5.11 -5.07 -9.40
C THR A 310 4.07 -4.88 -10.50
N SER A 311 2.81 -5.14 -10.18
CA SER A 311 1.68 -5.03 -11.10
C SER A 311 0.52 -4.28 -10.46
N ALA A 312 -0.19 -3.53 -11.28
CA ALA A 312 -1.42 -2.83 -10.96
C ALA A 312 -2.55 -3.38 -11.83
N TYR A 313 -3.66 -3.72 -11.19
CA TYR A 313 -4.91 -4.11 -11.84
C TYR A 313 -5.95 -3.03 -11.57
N ILE A 314 -6.44 -2.42 -12.62
CA ILE A 314 -7.35 -1.27 -12.61
C ILE A 314 -8.69 -1.77 -13.12
N ALA A 315 -9.76 -1.51 -12.39
CA ALA A 315 -11.11 -1.86 -12.79
C ALA A 315 -12.06 -0.68 -12.56
N ILE A 316 -13.00 -0.49 -13.49
CA ILE A 316 -14.09 0.48 -13.35
C ILE A 316 -15.41 -0.27 -13.45
N ASN A 317 -16.34 0.00 -12.53
CA ASN A 317 -17.67 -0.60 -12.52
C ASN A 317 -18.72 0.28 -13.24
N GLN A 318 -19.95 -0.22 -13.38
CA GLN A 318 -21.05 0.50 -14.04
C GLN A 318 -21.38 1.86 -13.41
N GLU A 319 -21.14 2.04 -12.11
CA GLU A 319 -21.35 3.30 -11.40
C GLU A 319 -20.16 4.27 -11.52
N GLY A 320 -19.07 3.87 -12.20
CA GLY A 320 -17.87 4.69 -12.37
C GLY A 320 -16.91 4.67 -11.19
N PHE A 321 -17.15 3.86 -10.15
CA PHE A 321 -16.13 3.64 -9.12
C PHE A 321 -14.90 3.02 -9.75
N LEU A 322 -13.74 3.46 -9.27
CA LEU A 322 -12.44 2.92 -9.65
C LEU A 322 -11.90 2.03 -8.54
N ARG A 323 -11.50 0.82 -8.89
CA ARG A 323 -10.74 -0.09 -8.01
C ARG A 323 -9.34 -0.30 -8.60
N VAL A 324 -8.31 -0.11 -7.79
CA VAL A 324 -6.92 -0.40 -8.15
C VAL A 324 -6.33 -1.39 -7.15
N GLN A 325 -5.91 -2.54 -7.63
CA GLN A 325 -5.27 -3.60 -6.84
C GLN A 325 -3.80 -3.70 -7.19
N PHE A 326 -2.96 -3.78 -6.17
CA PHE A 326 -1.50 -3.81 -6.31
C PHE A 326 -0.93 -5.13 -5.81
N LEU A 327 -0.03 -5.71 -6.61
CA LEU A 327 0.70 -6.94 -6.28
C LEU A 327 2.07 -6.64 -5.68
N HIS A 328 2.26 -6.93 -4.38
CA HIS A 328 3.49 -6.67 -3.63
C HIS A 328 4.31 -7.95 -3.47
N PRO A 329 5.55 -8.02 -4.00
CA PRO A 329 6.41 -9.18 -3.82
C PRO A 329 6.92 -9.26 -2.37
N VAL A 330 6.88 -10.47 -1.80
CA VAL A 330 7.39 -10.75 -0.44
C VAL A 330 8.61 -11.66 -0.50
N THR A 331 8.46 -12.79 -1.18
CA THR A 331 9.52 -13.77 -1.47
C THR A 331 9.26 -14.33 -2.87
N GLU A 332 10.16 -15.13 -3.44
CA GLU A 332 10.13 -15.55 -4.85
C GLU A 332 8.78 -16.08 -5.37
N ASN A 333 7.90 -16.63 -4.52
CA ASN A 333 6.54 -17.06 -4.89
C ASN A 333 5.45 -16.64 -3.89
N ARG A 334 5.67 -15.58 -3.10
CA ARG A 334 4.64 -15.06 -2.18
C ARG A 334 4.40 -13.60 -2.46
N TYR A 335 3.13 -13.26 -2.55
CA TYR A 335 2.66 -11.92 -2.79
C TYR A 335 1.70 -11.48 -1.70
N MET A 336 1.68 -10.18 -1.44
CA MET A 336 0.64 -9.51 -0.68
C MET A 336 -0.09 -8.54 -1.59
N TYR A 337 -1.28 -8.14 -1.18
CA TYR A 337 -2.13 -7.27 -1.97
C TYR A 337 -2.53 -6.04 -1.16
N SER A 338 -2.58 -4.90 -1.84
CA SER A 338 -3.31 -3.73 -1.36
C SER A 338 -4.31 -3.29 -2.42
N GLU A 339 -5.37 -2.64 -1.98
CA GLU A 339 -6.45 -2.20 -2.83
C GLU A 339 -6.83 -0.77 -2.46
N TYR A 340 -7.18 -0.01 -3.48
CA TYR A 340 -7.77 1.31 -3.39
C TYR A 340 -9.08 1.33 -4.15
N THR A 341 -10.10 1.97 -3.58
CA THR A 341 -11.37 2.26 -4.21
C THR A 341 -11.63 3.76 -4.17
N PHE A 342 -12.01 4.35 -5.30
CA PHE A 342 -12.26 5.78 -5.46
C PHE A 342 -13.67 6.01 -5.99
N SER A 343 -14.38 6.98 -5.39
CA SER A 343 -15.63 7.49 -5.94
C SER A 343 -15.39 8.39 -7.15
N PRO A 344 -16.25 8.31 -8.19
CA PRO A 344 -16.18 9.22 -9.32
C PRO A 344 -16.58 10.63 -8.88
N LEU A 345 -16.06 11.63 -9.58
CA LEU A 345 -16.57 13.00 -9.52
C LEU A 345 -17.84 13.09 -10.37
N GLU A 346 -18.86 13.78 -9.85
CA GLU A 346 -20.06 14.08 -10.62
C GLU A 346 -19.69 14.87 -11.89
N THR A 347 -20.02 14.33 -13.06
CA THR A 347 -20.08 15.10 -14.30
C THR A 347 -21.36 15.92 -14.27
N TYR A 348 -21.26 17.22 -14.03
CA TYR A 348 -22.35 18.13 -14.35
C TYR A 348 -22.50 18.16 -15.88
N GLU A 349 -23.53 17.49 -16.39
CA GLU A 349 -23.96 17.63 -17.80
C GLU A 349 -24.43 19.05 -18.12
#